data_AF-A0A6L5E9N6-F1
#
_entry.id   AF-A0A6L5E9N6-F1
#
_cell.length_a   1.000
_cell.length_b   1.000
_cell.length_c   1.000
_cell.angle_alpha   90.00
_cell.angle_beta   90.00
_cell.angle_gamma   90.00
#
_symmetry.space_group_name_H-M   'P 1'
#
loop_
_entity.id
_entity.type
_entity.pdbx_description
1 polymer ?
#
loop_
_entity_poly.entity_id
_entity_poly.type
_entity_poly.pdbx_seq_one_letter_code
_entity_poly.pdbx_strand_id
1 'polypeptide(L)' 'MPEYCFFKRGAQIAALERTDAEKTAQLARDGWEKLFEEVHATDAKSALARLADMRKEEITTEYAFTTGSVFSSIVTAILK' A
#
# COMPACT_ATOMS: atom_id res chain seq x y z
N MET A 1 5.31 -14.39 11.21
CA MET A 1 4.99 -13.00 10.83
C MET A 1 4.10 -13.08 9.60
N PRO A 2 2.88 -12.54 9.63
CA PRO A 2 1.99 -12.56 8.48
C PRO A 2 2.56 -11.75 7.31
N GLU A 3 2.13 -12.11 6.12
CA GLU A 3 2.44 -11.41 4.88
C GLU A 3 1.27 -10.49 4.53
N TYR A 4 1.59 -9.24 4.22
CA TYR A 4 0.62 -8.23 3.85
C TYR A 4 0.76 -7.88 2.37
N CYS A 5 -0.38 -7.87 1.68
CA CYS A 5 -0.54 -7.31 0.35
C CYS A 5 -1.09 -5.89 0.46
N PHE A 6 -0.79 -5.06 -0.54
CA PHE A 6 -1.30 -3.70 -0.59
C PHE A 6 -2.26 -3.49 -1.75
N PHE A 7 -3.19 -2.57 -1.55
CA PHE A 7 -4.16 -2.18 -2.55
C PHE A 7 -4.20 -0.66 -2.63
N LYS A 8 -4.24 -0.10 -3.84
CA LYS A 8 -4.40 1.33 -4.06
C LYS A 8 -5.74 1.65 -4.71
N ARG A 9 -6.28 2.82 -4.37
CA ARG A 9 -7.40 3.43 -5.08
C ARG A 9 -7.25 4.94 -5.02
N GLY A 10 -6.88 5.54 -6.14
CA GLY A 10 -6.49 6.95 -6.18
C GLY A 10 -5.33 7.24 -5.21
N ALA A 11 -5.55 8.15 -4.26
CA ALA A 11 -4.57 8.53 -3.24
C ALA A 11 -4.56 7.62 -2.00
N GLN A 12 -5.44 6.62 -1.90
CA GLN A 12 -5.55 5.76 -0.72
C GLN A 12 -4.79 4.45 -0.92
N ILE A 13 -4.13 3.98 0.16
CA ILE A 13 -3.49 2.67 0.22
C ILE A 13 -4.06 1.89 1.42
N ALA A 14 -4.46 0.66 1.17
CA ALA A 14 -4.88 -0.31 2.19
C ALA A 14 -3.85 -1.44 2.28
N ALA A 15 -3.61 -1.93 3.50
CA ALA A 15 -2.81 -3.12 3.76
C ALA A 15 -3.70 -4.23 4.30
N LEU A 16 -3.57 -5.42 3.72
CA LEU A 16 -4.40 -6.56 4.07
C LEU A 16 -3.54 -7.82 4.19
N GLU A 17 -3.82 -8.65 5.18
CA GLU A 17 -3.16 -9.95 5.28
C GLU A 17 -3.50 -10.80 4.07
N ARG A 18 -2.49 -11.45 3.47
CA ARG A 18 -2.67 -12.28 2.28
C ARG A 18 -3.68 -13.42 2.46
N THR A 19 -3.88 -13.85 3.70
CA THR A 19 -4.85 -14.88 4.09
C THR A 19 -6.30 -14.38 4.09
N ASP A 20 -6.53 -13.07 4.10
CA ASP A 20 -7.87 -12.46 4.10
C ASP A 20 -8.43 -12.34 2.68
N ALA A 21 -8.79 -13.51 2.12
CA ALA A 21 -9.33 -13.62 0.77
C ALA A 21 -10.69 -12.92 0.61
N GLU A 22 -11.49 -12.85 1.68
CA GLU A 22 -12.80 -12.20 1.67
C GLU A 22 -12.65 -10.68 1.47
N LYS A 23 -11.82 -10.01 2.28
CA LYS A 23 -11.57 -8.58 2.11
C LYS A 23 -10.83 -8.27 0.81
N THR A 24 -9.96 -9.18 0.34
CA THR A 24 -9.31 -9.04 -0.97
C THR A 24 -10.34 -8.99 -2.10
N ALA A 25 -11.31 -9.92 -2.08
CA ALA A 25 -12.39 -9.94 -3.08
C ALA A 25 -13.32 -8.73 -2.96
N GLN A 26 -13.53 -8.19 -1.76
CA GLN A 26 -14.28 -6.96 -1.56
C GLN A 26 -13.56 -5.75 -2.17
N LEU A 27 -12.27 -5.57 -1.87
CA LEU A 27 -11.46 -4.48 -2.43
C LEU A 27 -11.41 -4.53 -3.96
N ALA A 28 -11.26 -5.72 -4.55
CA ALA A 28 -11.31 -5.90 -6.00
C ALA A 28 -12.66 -5.45 -6.61
N ARG A 29 -13.79 -5.73 -5.94
CA ARG A 29 -15.12 -5.25 -6.37
C ARG A 29 -15.28 -3.74 -6.20
N ASP A 30 -14.66 -3.17 -5.17
CA ASP A 30 -14.71 -1.74 -4.84
C ASP A 30 -13.75 -0.88 -5.69
N GLY A 31 -13.16 -1.47 -6.73
CA GLY A 31 -12.28 -0.79 -7.70
C GLY A 31 -10.87 -0.53 -7.17
N TRP A 32 -10.41 -1.30 -6.18
CA TRP A 32 -9.04 -1.21 -5.71
C TRP A 32 -8.11 -2.09 -6.56
N GLU A 33 -6.93 -1.55 -6.86
CA GLU A 33 -5.89 -2.25 -7.61
C GLU A 33 -4.87 -2.84 -6.64
N LYS A 34 -4.60 -4.15 -6.76
CA LYS A 34 -3.53 -4.80 -5.98
C LYS A 34 -2.17 -4.25 -6.44
N LEU A 35 -1.35 -3.83 -5.48
CA LEU A 35 0.04 -3.46 -5.71
C LEU A 35 0.92 -4.71 -5.79
N PHE A 36 2.06 -4.60 -6.47
CA PHE A 36 3.01 -5.70 -6.61
C PHE A 36 3.77 -5.98 -5.30
N GLU A 37 3.93 -4.96 -4.45
CA GLU A 37 4.68 -5.11 -3.21
C GLU A 37 3.93 -5.98 -2.20
N GLU A 38 4.69 -6.84 -1.54
CA GLU A 38 4.24 -7.68 -0.44
C GLU A 38 5.31 -7.61 0.65
N VAL A 39 4.91 -7.45 1.92
CA VAL A 39 5.86 -7.34 3.04
C VAL A 39 5.44 -8.19 4.21
N HIS A 40 6.43 -8.71 4.93
CA HIS A 40 6.20 -9.31 6.23
C HIS A 40 6.20 -8.24 7.32
N ALA A 41 5.14 -8.21 8.13
CA ALA A 41 5.01 -7.27 9.24
C ALA A 41 4.29 -7.93 10.42
N THR A 42 4.39 -7.30 11.59
CA THR A 42 3.65 -7.72 12.78
C THR A 42 2.18 -7.34 12.74
N ASP A 43 1.85 -6.28 11.99
CA ASP A 43 0.52 -5.69 11.87
C ASP A 43 0.42 -4.82 10.60
N ALA A 44 -0.79 -4.46 10.21
CA ALA A 44 -1.06 -3.65 9.01
C ALA A 44 -0.40 -2.24 9.05
N LYS A 45 -0.25 -1.62 10.22
CA LYS A 45 0.39 -0.30 10.35
C LYS A 45 1.89 -0.42 10.08
N SER A 46 2.52 -1.45 10.63
CA SER A 46 3.92 -1.81 10.39
C SER A 46 4.17 -2.20 8.92
N ALA A 47 3.19 -2.83 8.26
CA ALA A 47 3.25 -3.12 6.82
C ALA A 47 3.23 -1.82 5.99
N LEU A 48 2.29 -0.91 6.29
CA LEU A 48 2.21 0.39 5.60
C LEU A 48 3.45 1.25 5.81
N ALA A 49 4.05 1.22 7.00
CA ALA A 49 5.32 1.90 7.27
C ALA A 49 6.45 1.33 6.38
N ARG A 50 6.57 0.00 6.28
CA ARG A 50 7.54 -0.64 5.39
C ARG A 50 7.31 -0.28 3.92
N LEU A 51 6.06 -0.25 3.46
CA LEU A 51 5.76 0.18 2.10
C LEU A 51 6.19 1.64 1.87
N ALA A 52 5.90 2.53 2.81
CA ALA A 52 6.30 3.92 2.73
C ALA A 52 7.83 4.07 2.68
N ASP A 53 8.56 3.29 3.48
CA ASP A 53 10.03 3.28 3.47
C ASP A 53 10.57 2.78 2.12
N MET A 54 10.03 1.67 1.57
CA MET A 54 10.42 1.14 0.25
C MET A 54 10.16 2.15 -0.88
N ARG A 55 9.00 2.81 -0.88
CA ARG A 55 8.64 3.82 -1.90
C ARG A 55 9.42 5.11 -1.74
N LYS A 56 9.87 5.44 -0.52
CA LYS A 56 10.74 6.59 -0.26
C LYS A 56 12.13 6.39 -0.87
N GLU A 57 12.62 5.16 -0.90
CA GLU A 57 13.87 4.84 -1.62
C GLU A 57 13.70 5.00 -3.14
N GLU A 58 12.54 4.63 -3.68
CA GLU A 58 12.19 4.74 -5.11
C GLU A 58 12.07 6.20 -5.60
N ILE A 59 11.59 7.11 -4.74
CA ILE A 59 11.58 8.56 -4.99
C ILE A 59 13.00 9.10 -5.21
N THR A 60 14.03 8.47 -4.66
CA THR A 60 15.43 8.88 -4.90
C THR A 60 15.95 8.42 -6.27
N THR A 61 15.32 7.42 -6.88
CA THR A 61 15.79 6.82 -8.15
C THR A 61 15.00 7.29 -9.37
N GLU A 62 13.71 7.66 -9.22
CA GLU A 62 12.88 8.14 -10.34
C GLU A 62 12.69 9.67 -10.41
N TYR A 63 13.19 10.47 -9.46
CA TYR A 63 13.15 11.94 -9.56
C TYR A 63 14.18 12.55 -10.52
N ALA A 64 14.80 11.74 -11.39
CA ALA A 64 15.55 12.23 -12.54
C ALA A 64 14.67 12.51 -13.77
N PHE A 65 13.41 12.07 -13.79
CA PHE A 65 12.58 12.30 -14.97
C PHE A 65 11.11 12.51 -14.62
N THR A 66 10.72 13.78 -14.55
CA THR A 66 9.34 14.23 -14.81
C THR A 66 8.31 13.78 -13.77
N THR A 67 8.10 14.60 -12.75
CA THR A 67 6.78 15.13 -12.28
C THR A 67 6.94 15.57 -10.84
N GLY A 68 7.39 16.81 -10.66
CA GLY A 68 7.16 17.49 -9.39
C GLY A 68 5.65 17.61 -9.17
N SER A 69 5.24 17.39 -7.92
CA SER A 69 3.95 17.77 -7.33
C SER A 69 2.96 16.62 -7.08
N VAL A 70 2.53 16.60 -5.81
CA VAL A 70 1.29 16.03 -5.25
C VAL A 70 1.24 14.53 -4.92
N PHE A 71 2.03 14.04 -3.95
CA PHE A 71 1.60 12.88 -3.16
C PHE A 71 1.89 13.06 -1.67
N SER A 72 1.28 14.09 -1.07
CA SER A 72 0.95 14.07 0.36
C SER A 72 -0.32 13.22 0.52
N SER A 73 -0.19 11.91 0.33
CA SER A 73 -1.32 11.00 0.41
C SER A 73 -1.39 10.41 1.80
N ILE A 74 -2.41 10.84 2.53
CA ILE A 74 -2.76 10.42 3.88
C ILE A 74 -2.89 8.88 3.90
N VAL A 75 -1.95 8.22 4.56
CA VAL A 75 -2.00 6.78 4.87
C VAL A 75 -3.13 6.58 5.87
N THR A 76 -4.35 6.43 5.38
CA THR A 76 -5.50 6.13 6.23
C THR A 76 -5.60 4.62 6.32
N ALA A 77 -5.18 4.07 7.45
CA ALA A 77 -5.56 2.71 7.83
C ALA A 77 -7.08 2.70 8.04
N ILE A 78 -7.83 2.37 6.99
CA ILE A 78 -9.26 2.09 7.15
C ILE A 78 -9.35 0.69 7.79
N LEU A 79 -9.30 0.69 9.12
CA LEU A 79 -9.62 -0.47 9.95
C LEU A 79 -10.96 -0.15 10.62
N LYS A 80 -12.02 -0.87 10.24
CA LYS A 80 -13.20 -1.07 11.08
C LYS A 80 -13.64 -2.51 10.98
#